data_AF-A0A7W9UMT0-F1
#
_entry.id   AF-A0A7W9UMT0-F1
#
_cell.length_a   1.000
_cell.length_b   1.000
_cell.length_c   1.000
_cell.angle_alpha   90.00
_cell.angle_beta   90.00
_cell.angle_gamma   90.00
#
_symmetry.space_group_name_H-M   'P 1'
#
loop_
_entity.id
_entity.type
_entity.pdbx_description
1 polymer ?
#
loop_
_entity_poly.entity_id
_entity_poly.type
_entity_poly.pdbx_seq_one_letter_code
_entity_poly.pdbx_strand_id
1 'polypeptide(L)'
;MSESAESTGPAGRGASAGADQRVCQFPHGFDAESGEWTVHGAAIAPEPGRGRPGDYCGQLVADPDGQVRKHDRAGAFARRRELKAIAAAGGAMPAQQRRAGRPVTAARATMSELIAQFEMLSTSHLAQVGELMARAEQVIAQAGDPDSAVAEVTAARRDAEETARRARLEAEDAAADAAAARRERDQAIEDQALAEGAATDALEERDRALEAAQTAREEAETARAAAAEAQETAERRIAAAKQDAKNEVEAANKERDRLVRAAKAAADERIVRATESAELRVSEAHAARDEALAAQHRAETDHARAAQARADAEADATRVRDELSAVRTQLGDDVAQLRRDLADAREQARADIRQLREDHTAERDRLQAAADARAHTLEQALSAANSTIARLEAQLADSRQEG
;
A
#
# COMPACT_ATOMS: atom_id res chain seq x y z
N MET A 1 -20.46 -29.64 20.36
CA MET A 1 -19.86 -30.76 19.60
C MET A 1 -18.89 -30.15 18.61
N SER A 2 -17.63 -30.61 18.65
CA SER A 2 -16.46 -30.16 17.88
C SER A 2 -15.93 -28.79 18.34
N GLU A 3 -15.07 -28.63 19.36
CA GLU A 3 -13.82 -29.33 19.71
C GLU A 3 -12.82 -29.40 18.55
N SER A 4 -11.83 -28.49 18.54
CA SER A 4 -10.41 -28.79 18.24
C SER A 4 -9.50 -27.54 18.36
N ALA A 5 -8.76 -27.52 19.48
CA ALA A 5 -7.35 -27.16 19.64
C ALA A 5 -6.84 -25.76 19.22
N GLU A 6 -6.96 -24.80 20.15
CA GLU A 6 -5.97 -23.72 20.34
C GLU A 6 -4.67 -24.31 20.89
N SER A 7 -3.62 -24.30 20.06
CA SER A 7 -2.24 -24.62 20.43
C SER A 7 -1.49 -23.33 20.76
N THR A 8 -1.59 -22.86 22.00
CA THR A 8 -0.74 -21.82 22.58
C THR A 8 0.60 -22.40 23.03
N GLY A 9 1.58 -22.42 22.13
CA GLY A 9 2.98 -22.72 22.47
C GLY A 9 3.66 -21.55 23.19
N PRO A 10 4.36 -21.76 24.32
CA PRO A 10 5.06 -20.69 25.01
C PRO A 10 6.45 -20.49 24.37
N ALA A 11 6.53 -19.67 23.32
CA ALA A 11 7.81 -19.20 22.78
C ALA A 11 8.32 -17.98 23.56
N GLY A 12 8.49 -18.14 24.88
CA GLY A 12 9.24 -17.22 25.72
C GLY A 12 10.73 -17.41 25.51
N ARG A 13 11.30 -16.94 24.39
CA ARG A 13 12.74 -16.67 24.33
C ARG A 13 12.99 -15.47 25.21
N GLY A 14 13.46 -15.72 26.43
CA GLY A 14 14.00 -14.69 27.31
C GLY A 14 15.05 -13.90 26.55
N ALA A 15 14.74 -12.65 26.24
CA ALA A 15 15.74 -11.64 25.97
C ALA A 15 16.55 -11.50 27.26
N SER A 16 17.65 -12.25 27.36
CA SER A 16 18.67 -12.04 28.37
C SER A 16 19.20 -10.62 28.15
N ALA A 17 18.68 -9.67 28.93
CA ALA A 17 19.16 -8.29 29.03
C ALA A 17 20.53 -8.20 29.74
N GLY A 18 21.37 -9.23 29.58
CA GLY A 18 22.81 -9.10 29.67
C GLY A 18 23.29 -8.88 28.24
N ALA A 19 23.33 -7.63 27.80
CA ALA A 19 24.09 -7.30 26.59
C ALA A 19 25.52 -7.75 26.87
N ASP A 20 25.92 -8.88 26.26
CA ASP A 20 27.25 -9.46 26.37
C ASP A 20 28.28 -8.33 26.22
N GLN A 21 28.83 -7.91 27.35
CA GLN A 21 29.83 -6.86 27.41
C GLN A 21 31.10 -7.49 26.85
N ARG A 22 31.22 -7.49 25.53
CA ARG A 22 32.32 -8.13 24.84
C ARG A 22 33.60 -7.39 25.20
N VAL A 23 34.53 -8.15 25.76
CA VAL A 23 35.85 -7.65 26.15
C VAL A 23 36.87 -7.98 25.07
N CYS A 24 37.90 -7.13 24.95
CA CYS A 24 39.00 -7.32 24.02
C CYS A 24 39.78 -8.59 24.33
N GLN A 25 39.81 -9.51 23.36
CA GLN A 25 40.47 -10.81 23.45
C GLN A 25 41.97 -10.77 23.07
N PHE A 26 42.58 -9.58 23.07
CA PHE A 26 44.01 -9.43 22.73
C PHE A 26 44.86 -10.02 23.87
N PRO A 27 45.73 -11.01 23.59
CA PRO A 27 46.49 -11.69 24.62
C PRO A 27 47.73 -10.89 25.01
N HIS A 28 47.90 -10.64 26.30
CA HIS A 28 49.07 -9.94 26.84
C HIS A 28 49.87 -10.77 27.84
N GLY A 29 49.32 -11.89 28.30
CA GLY A 29 50.01 -12.91 29.11
C GLY A 29 49.64 -14.31 28.67
N PHE A 30 50.56 -15.25 28.88
CA PHE A 30 50.34 -16.68 28.68
C PHE A 30 50.89 -17.41 29.89
N ASP A 31 50.02 -18.11 30.60
CA ASP A 31 50.42 -18.97 31.70
C ASP A 31 50.75 -20.37 31.15
N ALA A 32 52.01 -20.76 31.28
CA ALA A 32 52.50 -22.04 30.75
C ALA A 32 51.94 -23.25 31.52
N GLU A 33 51.55 -23.07 32.79
CA GLU A 33 51.06 -24.16 33.65
C GLU A 33 49.59 -24.46 33.38
N SER A 34 48.74 -23.42 33.27
CA SER A 34 47.31 -23.58 32.96
C SER A 34 47.01 -23.65 31.46
N GLY A 35 47.91 -23.14 30.61
CA GLY A 35 47.67 -22.96 29.17
C GLY A 35 46.65 -21.86 28.85
N GLU A 36 46.26 -21.06 29.86
CA GLU A 36 45.29 -19.98 29.71
C GLU A 36 45.96 -18.67 29.24
N TRP A 37 45.17 -17.89 28.50
CA TRP A 37 45.58 -16.58 28.01
C TRP A 37 45.02 -15.49 28.91
N THR A 38 45.88 -14.60 29.41
CA THR A 38 45.43 -13.34 29.98
C THR A 38 45.16 -12.37 28.83
N VAL A 39 43.90 -11.95 28.72
CA VAL A 39 43.44 -11.04 27.66
C VAL A 39 43.19 -9.64 28.19
N HIS A 40 43.31 -8.64 27.31
CA HIS A 40 43.29 -7.24 27.65
C HIS A 40 42.02 -6.79 28.41
N GLY A 41 40.87 -7.43 28.14
CA GLY A 41 39.69 -7.28 29.00
C GLY A 41 38.91 -5.96 28.84
N ALA A 42 39.39 -4.98 28.06
CA ALA A 42 38.67 -3.72 27.85
C ALA A 42 37.37 -3.93 27.06
N ALA A 43 36.28 -3.27 27.48
CA ALA A 43 35.00 -3.36 26.80
C ALA A 43 35.07 -2.80 25.36
N ILE A 44 34.54 -3.56 24.40
CA ILE A 44 34.46 -3.15 22.99
C ILE A 44 33.13 -2.43 22.77
N ALA A 45 33.20 -1.15 22.37
CA ALA A 45 32.01 -0.41 21.99
C ALA A 45 31.37 -1.05 20.74
N PRO A 46 30.03 -1.22 20.69
CA PRO A 46 29.36 -1.73 19.50
C PRO A 46 29.52 -0.71 18.37
N GLU A 47 30.32 -1.03 17.35
CA GLU A 47 30.40 -0.18 16.16
C GLU A 47 29.05 -0.18 15.41
N PRO A 48 28.52 1.00 15.03
CA PRO A 48 27.30 1.11 14.24
C PRO A 48 27.57 0.74 12.77
N GLY A 49 27.77 -0.55 12.50
CA GLY A 49 28.03 -1.08 11.17
C GLY A 49 27.33 -2.42 10.94
N ARG A 50 26.90 -2.69 9.70
CA ARG A 50 26.37 -4.00 9.29
C ARG A 50 27.53 -5.01 9.19
N GLY A 51 27.92 -5.60 10.32
CA GLY A 51 28.91 -6.67 10.38
C GLY A 51 28.94 -7.30 11.77
N ARG A 52 29.38 -8.56 11.89
CA ARG A 52 29.65 -9.18 13.20
C ARG A 52 30.80 -8.40 13.84
N PRO A 53 30.61 -7.73 14.99
CA PRO A 53 31.67 -6.90 15.56
C PRO A 53 32.88 -7.76 15.94
N GLY A 54 34.09 -7.24 15.71
CA GLY A 54 35.33 -7.97 15.95
C GLY A 54 35.58 -8.26 17.43
N ASP A 55 36.41 -9.27 17.73
CA ASP A 55 36.75 -9.68 19.10
C ASP A 55 37.89 -8.82 19.72
N TYR A 56 38.34 -7.76 19.04
CA TYR A 56 39.46 -6.89 19.45
C TYR A 56 39.07 -5.41 19.34
N CYS A 57 39.61 -4.56 20.22
CA CYS A 57 39.25 -3.15 20.29
C CYS A 57 39.86 -2.25 19.20
N GLY A 58 40.83 -2.73 18.41
CA GLY A 58 41.46 -1.98 17.32
C GLY A 58 42.42 -0.86 17.76
N GLN A 59 42.48 -0.56 19.06
CA GLN A 59 43.28 0.53 19.62
C GLN A 59 44.77 0.17 19.72
N LEU A 60 45.62 1.21 19.68
CA LEU A 60 47.04 1.11 20.03
C LEU A 60 47.15 1.21 21.55
N VAL A 61 47.43 0.09 22.21
CA VAL A 61 47.54 0.03 23.67
C VAL A 61 48.94 -0.41 24.04
N ALA A 62 49.50 0.15 25.12
CA ALA A 62 50.73 -0.32 25.73
C ALA A 62 50.42 -1.60 26.52
N ASP A 63 51.00 -2.72 26.09
CA ASP A 63 50.92 -3.98 26.83
C ASP A 63 51.70 -3.87 28.15
N PRO A 64 51.49 -4.77 29.13
CA PRO A 64 52.23 -4.76 30.40
C PRO A 64 53.76 -4.90 30.25
N ASP A 65 54.26 -5.31 29.08
CA ASP A 65 55.69 -5.35 28.74
C ASP A 65 56.24 -4.00 28.24
N GLY A 66 55.40 -2.95 28.21
CA GLY A 66 55.77 -1.59 27.80
C GLY A 66 55.79 -1.35 26.29
N GLN A 67 55.50 -2.36 25.47
CA GLN A 67 55.43 -2.18 24.01
C GLN A 67 54.02 -1.78 23.57
N VAL A 68 53.93 -0.77 22.71
CA VAL A 68 52.65 -0.33 22.13
C VAL A 68 52.33 -1.19 20.92
N ARG A 69 51.20 -1.91 20.97
CA ARG A 69 50.73 -2.79 19.88
C ARG A 69 49.30 -2.46 19.49
N LYS A 70 48.95 -2.71 18.23
CA LYS A 70 47.58 -2.56 17.75
C LYS A 70 46.78 -3.81 18.09
N HIS A 71 45.67 -3.63 18.80
CA HIS A 71 44.77 -4.71 19.16
C HIS A 71 43.89 -5.12 17.98
N ASP A 72 44.47 -5.83 17.01
CA ASP A 72 43.75 -6.45 15.91
C ASP A 72 44.04 -7.96 15.83
N ARG A 73 43.35 -8.65 14.92
CA ARG A 73 43.47 -10.11 14.77
C ARG A 73 44.88 -10.55 14.36
N ALA A 74 45.57 -9.76 13.53
CA ALA A 74 46.91 -10.10 13.06
C ALA A 74 47.95 -9.92 14.19
N GLY A 75 47.86 -8.81 14.92
CA GLY A 75 48.66 -8.53 16.11
C GLY A 75 48.46 -9.59 17.20
N ALA A 76 47.22 -10.01 17.44
CA ALA A 76 46.92 -11.05 18.42
C ALA A 76 47.57 -12.38 18.07
N PHE A 77 47.55 -12.80 16.79
CA PHE A 77 48.23 -14.03 16.35
C PHE A 77 49.75 -13.96 16.52
N ALA A 78 50.38 -12.84 16.12
CA ALA A 78 51.82 -12.64 16.31
C ALA A 78 52.20 -12.68 17.79
N ARG A 79 51.40 -12.00 18.64
CA ARG A 79 51.63 -11.93 20.09
C ARG A 79 51.45 -13.28 20.78
N ARG A 80 50.47 -14.10 20.38
CA ARG A 80 50.34 -15.48 20.89
C ARG A 80 51.59 -16.31 20.58
N ARG A 81 52.16 -16.16 19.39
CA ARG A 81 53.36 -16.91 19.01
C ARG A 81 54.58 -16.46 19.83
N GLU A 82 54.69 -15.15 20.05
CA GLU A 82 55.75 -14.56 20.88
C GLU A 82 55.65 -14.99 22.35
N LEU A 83 54.47 -14.84 22.98
CA LEU A 83 54.25 -15.23 24.38
C LEU A 83 54.47 -16.73 24.62
N LYS A 84 54.06 -17.59 23.66
CA LYS A 84 54.39 -19.02 23.70
C LYS A 84 55.89 -19.29 23.58
N ALA A 85 56.60 -18.56 22.72
CA ALA A 85 58.04 -18.70 22.57
C ALA A 85 58.79 -18.24 23.83
N ILE A 86 58.35 -17.16 24.47
CA ILE A 86 58.91 -16.67 25.74
C ILE A 86 58.65 -17.67 26.88
N ALA A 87 57.43 -18.19 26.97
CA ALA A 87 57.07 -19.23 27.95
C ALA A 87 57.90 -20.52 27.75
N ALA A 88 58.09 -20.96 26.50
CA ALA A 88 58.93 -22.11 26.17
C ALA A 88 60.43 -21.87 26.47
N ALA A 89 60.89 -20.62 26.44
CA ALA A 89 62.26 -20.22 26.78
C ALA A 89 62.48 -19.98 28.29
N GLY A 90 61.52 -20.34 29.15
CA GLY A 90 61.64 -20.16 30.60
C GLY A 90 61.65 -18.70 31.06
N GLY A 91 61.02 -17.80 30.29
CA GLY A 91 60.93 -16.38 30.63
C GLY A 91 62.13 -15.51 30.20
N ALA A 92 63.15 -16.11 29.57
CA ALA A 92 64.29 -15.37 29.02
C ALA A 92 64.00 -14.93 27.57
N MET A 93 63.98 -13.61 27.31
CA MET A 93 63.85 -13.06 25.97
C MET A 93 65.05 -13.50 25.09
N PRO A 94 64.82 -14.11 23.90
CA PRO A 94 65.91 -14.47 23.01
C PRO A 94 66.54 -13.20 22.41
N ALA A 95 67.78 -12.91 22.77
CA ALA A 95 68.56 -11.83 22.19
C ALA A 95 68.78 -12.10 20.69
N GLN A 96 68.24 -11.24 19.82
CA GLN A 96 68.45 -11.30 18.37
C GLN A 96 69.94 -11.15 18.04
N GLN A 97 70.60 -12.27 17.73
CA GLN A 97 71.95 -12.29 17.17
C GLN A 97 71.96 -11.63 15.78
N ARG A 98 72.51 -10.42 15.70
CA ARG A 98 72.84 -9.75 14.44
C ARG A 98 73.95 -10.54 13.74
N ARG A 99 73.68 -11.06 12.54
CA ARG A 99 74.65 -11.75 11.70
C ARG A 99 75.71 -10.75 11.20
N ALA A 100 76.97 -11.01 11.55
CA ALA A 100 78.14 -10.28 11.06
C ALA A 100 78.52 -10.74 9.63
N GLY A 101 78.97 -9.80 8.80
CA GLY A 101 79.36 -10.01 7.41
C GLY A 101 80.66 -10.81 7.24
N ARG A 102 80.75 -11.52 6.11
CA ARG A 102 81.95 -12.26 5.66
C ARG A 102 82.89 -11.35 4.86
N PRO A 103 84.22 -11.40 5.05
CA PRO A 103 85.18 -10.80 4.13
C PRO A 103 85.74 -11.83 3.13
N VAL A 104 86.03 -11.34 1.92
CA VAL A 104 86.66 -12.04 0.79
C VAL A 104 88.17 -11.77 0.83
N THR A 105 89.02 -12.76 1.10
CA THR A 105 90.46 -12.78 0.72
C THR A 105 91.12 -14.14 1.03
N ALA A 106 90.83 -15.18 0.24
CA ALA A 106 91.51 -16.49 0.35
C ALA A 106 92.60 -16.72 -0.71
N ALA A 107 92.87 -15.77 -1.60
CA ALA A 107 93.72 -15.99 -2.77
C ALA A 107 95.20 -15.55 -2.63
N ARG A 108 95.64 -15.05 -1.46
CA ARG A 108 97.04 -14.56 -1.26
C ARG A 108 97.90 -15.39 -0.30
N ALA A 109 97.35 -16.41 0.37
CA ALA A 109 98.11 -17.22 1.33
C ALA A 109 98.90 -18.38 0.67
N THR A 110 98.49 -18.84 -0.51
CA THR A 110 99.01 -20.09 -1.10
C THR A 110 100.38 -19.96 -1.79
N MET A 111 100.82 -18.75 -2.15
CA MET A 111 102.07 -18.57 -2.90
C MET A 111 103.31 -18.39 -2.00
N SER A 112 103.14 -17.85 -0.79
CA SER A 112 104.21 -17.78 0.22
C SER A 112 104.56 -19.14 0.81
N GLU A 113 103.59 -20.04 0.88
CA GLU A 113 103.77 -21.38 1.44
C GLU A 113 104.54 -22.31 0.49
N LEU A 114 104.39 -22.13 -0.83
CA LEU A 114 105.14 -22.86 -1.85
C LEU A 114 106.62 -22.44 -1.92
N ILE A 115 106.97 -21.19 -1.59
CA ILE A 115 108.37 -20.72 -1.56
C ILE A 115 109.10 -21.29 -0.34
N ALA A 116 108.43 -21.36 0.82
CA ALA A 116 109.01 -21.95 2.04
C ALA A 116 109.31 -23.45 1.91
N GLN A 117 108.49 -24.20 1.16
CA GLN A 117 108.74 -25.63 0.89
C GLN A 117 109.99 -25.85 0.01
N PHE A 118 110.31 -24.93 -0.90
CA PHE A 118 111.46 -25.08 -1.80
C PHE A 118 112.81 -24.81 -1.10
N GLU A 119 112.85 -23.86 -0.16
CA GLU A 119 114.05 -23.57 0.64
C GLU A 119 114.40 -24.71 1.62
N MET A 120 113.38 -25.40 2.16
CA MET A 120 113.59 -26.55 3.05
C MET A 120 114.18 -27.76 2.30
N LEU A 121 113.79 -27.97 1.04
CA LEU A 121 114.27 -29.10 0.23
C LEU A 121 115.74 -28.95 -0.20
N SER A 122 116.18 -27.71 -0.46
CA SER A 122 117.54 -27.42 -0.93
C SER A 122 118.61 -27.47 0.18
N THR A 123 118.25 -27.08 1.40
CA THR A 123 119.15 -27.16 2.57
C THR A 123 119.37 -28.59 3.06
N SER A 124 118.33 -29.42 3.02
CA SER A 124 118.39 -30.86 3.32
C SER A 124 119.36 -31.61 2.39
N HIS A 125 119.30 -31.32 1.08
CA HIS A 125 120.11 -32.01 0.07
C HIS A 125 121.61 -31.69 0.18
N LEU A 126 121.98 -30.48 0.65
CA LEU A 126 123.39 -30.11 0.88
C LEU A 126 123.98 -30.78 2.12
N ALA A 127 123.18 -30.98 3.18
CA ALA A 127 123.61 -31.72 4.37
C ALA A 127 123.88 -33.20 4.06
N GLN A 128 123.02 -33.83 3.25
CA GLN A 128 123.18 -35.22 2.82
C GLN A 128 124.44 -35.48 1.99
N VAL A 129 124.84 -34.52 1.14
CA VAL A 129 126.09 -34.63 0.35
C VAL A 129 127.33 -34.49 1.22
N GLY A 130 127.29 -33.66 2.28
CA GLY A 130 128.37 -33.55 3.26
C GLY A 130 128.60 -34.82 4.07
N GLU A 131 127.51 -35.48 4.49
CA GLU A 131 127.56 -36.71 5.27
C GLU A 131 128.10 -37.91 4.46
N LEU A 132 127.79 -37.96 3.15
CA LEU A 132 128.34 -38.97 2.24
C LEU A 132 129.86 -38.83 2.03
N MET A 133 130.41 -37.61 2.02
CA MET A 133 131.87 -37.42 1.93
C MET A 133 132.58 -37.79 3.24
N ALA A 134 131.98 -37.51 4.40
CA ALA A 134 132.54 -37.92 5.70
C ALA A 134 132.57 -39.46 5.87
N ARG A 135 131.52 -40.17 5.39
CA ARG A 135 131.49 -41.64 5.38
C ARG A 135 132.54 -42.25 4.45
N ALA A 136 132.81 -41.63 3.30
CA ALA A 136 133.83 -42.11 2.37
C ALA A 136 135.25 -42.04 2.97
N GLU A 137 135.53 -41.04 3.81
CA GLU A 137 136.82 -40.90 4.49
C GLU A 137 137.01 -41.94 5.61
N GLN A 138 135.93 -42.29 6.33
CA GLN A 138 135.94 -43.30 7.38
C GLN A 138 136.12 -44.74 6.85
N VAL A 139 135.54 -45.06 5.69
CA VAL A 139 135.68 -46.38 5.03
C VAL A 139 137.10 -46.59 4.49
N ILE A 140 137.82 -45.53 4.10
CA ILE A 140 139.22 -45.62 3.64
C ILE A 140 140.19 -45.90 4.80
N ALA A 141 139.86 -45.52 6.04
CA ALA A 141 140.72 -45.71 7.21
C ALA A 141 140.61 -47.10 7.88
N GLN A 142 139.55 -47.87 7.61
CA GLN A 142 139.29 -49.18 8.24
C GLN A 142 139.57 -50.39 7.34
N ALA A 143 140.02 -50.17 6.09
CA ALA A 143 140.33 -51.22 5.12
C ALA A 143 141.70 -51.89 5.39
N GLY A 144 141.82 -52.59 6.52
CA GLY A 144 142.97 -53.44 6.88
C GLY A 144 142.64 -54.92 7.04
N ASP A 145 141.35 -55.30 6.95
CA ASP A 145 140.88 -56.67 7.14
C ASP A 145 139.87 -57.07 6.04
N PRO A 146 140.24 -57.96 5.11
CA PRO A 146 139.41 -58.31 3.96
C PRO A 146 138.10 -59.04 4.32
N ASP A 147 138.01 -59.67 5.49
CA ASP A 147 136.78 -60.36 5.91
C ASP A 147 135.75 -59.40 6.54
N SER A 148 136.21 -58.31 7.17
CA SER A 148 135.34 -57.24 7.69
C SER A 148 134.72 -56.41 6.56
N ALA A 149 135.46 -56.13 5.49
CA ALA A 149 134.96 -55.40 4.32
C ALA A 149 133.84 -56.14 3.59
N VAL A 150 133.91 -57.48 3.50
CA VAL A 150 132.84 -58.29 2.90
C VAL A 150 131.59 -58.31 3.80
N ALA A 151 131.76 -58.39 5.12
CA ALA A 151 130.65 -58.32 6.07
C ALA A 151 129.96 -56.94 6.04
N GLU A 152 130.74 -55.85 5.99
CA GLU A 152 130.21 -54.49 5.87
C GLU A 152 129.56 -54.22 4.52
N VAL A 153 130.11 -54.71 3.41
CA VAL A 153 129.47 -54.58 2.09
C VAL A 153 128.18 -55.40 2.03
N THR A 154 128.15 -56.57 2.67
CA THR A 154 126.93 -57.39 2.75
C THR A 154 125.88 -56.75 3.66
N ALA A 155 126.29 -56.14 4.78
CA ALA A 155 125.43 -55.38 5.68
C ALA A 155 124.90 -54.10 5.00
N ALA A 156 125.77 -53.33 4.35
CA ALA A 156 125.42 -52.14 3.58
C ALA A 156 124.49 -52.47 2.40
N ARG A 157 124.67 -53.63 1.76
CA ARG A 157 123.76 -54.10 0.71
C ARG A 157 122.40 -54.47 1.28
N ARG A 158 122.31 -55.14 2.44
CA ARG A 158 121.03 -55.42 3.10
C ARG A 158 120.34 -54.14 3.55
N ASP A 159 121.07 -53.19 4.13
CA ASP A 159 120.54 -51.87 4.50
C ASP A 159 120.06 -51.09 3.28
N ALA A 160 120.79 -51.14 2.16
CA ALA A 160 120.39 -50.51 0.90
C ALA A 160 119.15 -51.19 0.31
N GLU A 161 119.06 -52.52 0.36
CA GLU A 161 117.89 -53.28 -0.08
C GLU A 161 116.66 -53.02 0.81
N GLU A 162 116.85 -52.90 2.13
CA GLU A 162 115.79 -52.54 3.07
C GLU A 162 115.32 -51.09 2.90
N THR A 163 116.26 -50.16 2.71
CA THR A 163 115.96 -48.74 2.42
C THR A 163 115.22 -48.61 1.09
N ALA A 164 115.66 -49.33 0.05
CA ALA A 164 114.98 -49.35 -1.24
C ALA A 164 113.58 -49.98 -1.13
N ARG A 165 113.41 -51.02 -0.31
CA ARG A 165 112.10 -51.62 -0.04
C ARG A 165 111.19 -50.65 0.71
N ARG A 166 111.70 -49.94 1.73
CA ARG A 166 110.95 -48.93 2.49
C ARG A 166 110.54 -47.76 1.59
N ALA A 167 111.47 -47.24 0.78
CA ALA A 167 111.18 -46.18 -0.18
C ALA A 167 110.15 -46.61 -1.25
N ARG A 168 110.17 -47.89 -1.66
CA ARG A 168 109.13 -48.43 -2.57
C ARG A 168 107.77 -48.53 -1.89
N LEU A 169 107.71 -49.00 -0.65
CA LEU A 169 106.46 -49.03 0.13
C LEU A 169 105.92 -47.62 0.37
N GLU A 170 106.76 -46.67 0.76
CA GLU A 170 106.39 -45.27 0.93
C GLU A 170 105.92 -44.64 -0.40
N ALA A 171 106.55 -45.00 -1.53
CA ALA A 171 106.10 -44.55 -2.85
C ALA A 171 104.78 -45.20 -3.28
N GLU A 172 104.56 -46.47 -2.95
CA GLU A 172 103.29 -47.18 -3.17
C GLU A 172 102.16 -46.60 -2.31
N ASP A 173 102.43 -46.32 -1.03
CA ASP A 173 101.50 -45.67 -0.10
C ASP A 173 101.18 -44.25 -0.57
N ALA A 174 102.19 -43.44 -0.93
CA ALA A 174 101.98 -42.10 -1.48
C ALA A 174 101.21 -42.14 -2.83
N ALA A 175 101.44 -43.16 -3.66
CA ALA A 175 100.67 -43.35 -4.89
C ALA A 175 99.22 -43.75 -4.61
N ALA A 176 98.98 -44.59 -3.59
CA ALA A 176 97.65 -44.98 -3.14
C ALA A 176 96.88 -43.79 -2.55
N ASP A 177 97.53 -42.97 -1.72
CA ASP A 177 96.97 -41.73 -1.16
C ASP A 177 96.66 -40.72 -2.25
N ALA A 178 97.59 -40.52 -3.20
CA ALA A 178 97.33 -39.64 -4.35
C ALA A 178 96.18 -40.15 -5.23
N ALA A 179 96.02 -41.47 -5.36
CA ALA A 179 94.88 -42.06 -6.06
C ALA A 179 93.57 -41.90 -5.27
N ALA A 180 93.60 -42.00 -3.94
CA ALA A 180 92.45 -41.74 -3.08
C ALA A 180 92.02 -40.27 -3.14
N ALA A 181 92.97 -39.33 -3.03
CA ALA A 181 92.70 -37.90 -3.15
C ALA A 181 92.14 -37.53 -4.54
N ARG A 182 92.60 -38.19 -5.62
CA ARG A 182 92.00 -38.03 -6.95
C ARG A 182 90.55 -38.51 -6.98
N ARG A 183 90.25 -39.71 -6.43
CA ARG A 183 88.88 -40.23 -6.36
C ARG A 183 87.96 -39.32 -5.54
N GLU A 184 88.42 -38.83 -4.40
CA GLU A 184 87.64 -37.91 -3.55
C GLU A 184 87.38 -36.58 -4.26
N ARG A 185 88.40 -36.02 -4.93
CA ARG A 185 88.22 -34.82 -5.75
C ARG A 185 87.24 -35.04 -6.89
N ASP A 186 87.37 -36.16 -7.61
CA ASP A 186 86.50 -36.48 -8.73
C ASP A 186 85.05 -36.69 -8.24
N GLN A 187 84.85 -37.35 -7.09
CA GLN A 187 83.56 -37.46 -6.42
C GLN A 187 83.01 -36.08 -5.99
N ALA A 188 83.84 -35.19 -5.44
CA ALA A 188 83.43 -33.85 -5.07
C ALA A 188 83.01 -33.01 -6.30
N ILE A 189 83.65 -33.22 -7.46
CA ILE A 189 83.25 -32.60 -8.73
C ILE A 189 81.91 -33.16 -9.21
N GLU A 190 81.68 -34.47 -9.11
CA GLU A 190 80.39 -35.09 -9.44
C GLU A 190 79.27 -34.58 -8.53
N ASP A 191 79.50 -34.53 -7.21
CA ASP A 191 78.55 -34.00 -6.23
C ASP A 191 78.26 -32.50 -6.48
N GLN A 192 79.28 -31.71 -6.83
CA GLN A 192 79.11 -30.32 -7.23
C GLN A 192 78.25 -30.21 -8.50
N ALA A 193 78.53 -31.01 -9.53
CA ALA A 193 77.76 -31.00 -10.77
C ALA A 193 76.29 -31.41 -10.54
N LEU A 194 76.04 -32.40 -9.67
CA LEU A 194 74.69 -32.79 -9.26
C LEU A 194 73.98 -31.66 -8.49
N ALA A 195 74.68 -30.97 -7.59
CA ALA A 195 74.13 -29.84 -6.86
C ALA A 195 73.82 -28.64 -7.77
N GLU A 196 74.68 -28.35 -8.74
CA GLU A 196 74.46 -27.31 -9.76
C GLU A 196 73.29 -27.66 -10.69
N GLY A 197 73.16 -28.93 -11.08
CA GLY A 197 72.00 -29.45 -11.80
C GLY A 197 70.70 -29.24 -11.02
N ALA A 198 70.67 -29.69 -9.76
CA ALA A 198 69.51 -29.54 -8.89
C ALA A 198 69.14 -28.06 -8.63
N ALA A 199 70.13 -27.17 -8.54
CA ALA A 199 69.91 -25.74 -8.40
C ALA A 199 69.29 -25.13 -9.67
N THR A 200 69.75 -25.55 -10.85
CA THR A 200 69.17 -25.16 -12.15
C THR A 200 67.72 -25.62 -12.25
N ASP A 201 67.45 -26.90 -11.95
CA ASP A 201 66.10 -27.46 -11.99
C ASP A 201 65.14 -26.71 -11.03
N ALA A 202 65.61 -26.35 -9.84
CA ALA A 202 64.83 -25.58 -8.87
C ALA A 202 64.55 -24.14 -9.33
N LEU A 203 65.48 -23.52 -10.06
CA LEU A 203 65.25 -22.20 -10.67
C LEU A 203 64.24 -22.29 -11.82
N GLU A 204 64.33 -23.30 -12.68
CA GLU A 204 63.36 -23.53 -13.74
C GLU A 204 61.96 -23.84 -13.20
N GLU A 205 61.84 -24.60 -12.11
CA GLU A 205 60.57 -24.86 -11.45
C GLU A 205 59.99 -23.58 -10.83
N ARG A 206 60.81 -22.76 -10.18
CA ARG A 206 60.40 -21.46 -9.65
C ARG A 206 59.88 -20.56 -10.77
N ASP A 207 60.61 -20.49 -11.88
CA ASP A 207 60.24 -19.60 -12.99
C ASP A 207 58.94 -20.07 -13.67
N ARG A 208 58.75 -21.38 -13.87
CA ARG A 208 57.47 -21.96 -14.30
C ARG A 208 56.33 -21.63 -13.33
N ALA A 209 56.58 -21.69 -12.02
CA ALA A 209 55.56 -21.34 -11.02
C ALA A 209 55.22 -19.84 -11.03
N LEU A 210 56.20 -18.97 -11.31
CA LEU A 210 55.98 -17.53 -11.44
C LEU A 210 55.18 -17.19 -12.70
N GLU A 211 55.48 -17.82 -13.84
CA GLU A 211 54.71 -17.67 -15.07
C GLU A 211 53.27 -18.13 -14.88
N ALA A 212 53.06 -19.31 -14.29
CA ALA A 212 51.71 -19.82 -14.00
C ALA A 212 50.95 -18.88 -13.05
N ALA A 213 51.62 -18.31 -12.04
CA ALA A 213 51.02 -17.34 -11.13
C ALA A 213 50.68 -16.00 -11.83
N GLN A 214 51.48 -15.58 -12.81
CA GLN A 214 51.19 -14.40 -13.63
C GLN A 214 49.98 -14.63 -14.52
N THR A 215 49.94 -15.75 -15.25
CA THR A 215 48.77 -16.13 -16.07
C THR A 215 47.50 -16.19 -15.22
N ALA A 216 47.55 -16.84 -14.05
CA ALA A 216 46.39 -16.90 -13.15
C ALA A 216 45.93 -15.52 -12.64
N ARG A 217 46.85 -14.55 -12.48
CA ARG A 217 46.49 -13.18 -12.11
C ARG A 217 45.82 -12.44 -13.26
N GLU A 218 46.33 -12.56 -14.48
CA GLU A 218 45.74 -11.97 -15.68
C GLU A 218 44.34 -12.54 -15.95
N GLU A 219 44.16 -13.85 -15.81
CA GLU A 219 42.85 -14.50 -15.87
C GLU A 219 41.89 -14.01 -14.78
N ALA A 220 42.38 -13.82 -13.55
CA ALA A 220 41.56 -13.28 -12.46
C ALA A 220 41.18 -11.81 -12.70
N GLU A 221 42.06 -11.00 -13.26
CA GLU A 221 41.80 -9.59 -13.59
C GLU A 221 40.79 -9.47 -14.73
N THR A 222 40.94 -10.26 -15.80
CA THR A 222 39.97 -10.31 -16.91
C THR A 222 38.60 -10.80 -16.43
N ALA A 223 38.54 -11.83 -15.58
CA ALA A 223 37.29 -12.29 -14.98
C ALA A 223 36.62 -11.21 -14.09
N ARG A 224 37.40 -10.46 -13.32
CA ARG A 224 36.89 -9.33 -12.51
C ARG A 224 36.37 -8.20 -13.38
N ALA A 225 37.06 -7.86 -14.47
CA ALA A 225 36.62 -6.85 -15.42
C ALA A 225 35.29 -7.25 -16.08
N ALA A 226 35.18 -8.50 -16.55
CA ALA A 226 33.94 -9.03 -17.12
C ALA A 226 32.79 -9.04 -16.11
N ALA A 227 33.04 -9.40 -14.85
CA ALA A 227 32.04 -9.36 -13.79
C ALA A 227 31.57 -7.93 -13.49
N ALA A 228 32.49 -6.94 -13.50
CA ALA A 228 32.15 -5.54 -13.31
C ALA A 228 31.29 -4.99 -14.46
N GLU A 229 31.63 -5.31 -15.72
CA GLU A 229 30.84 -4.94 -16.89
C GLU A 229 29.43 -5.58 -16.87
N ALA A 230 29.34 -6.85 -16.47
CA ALA A 230 28.08 -7.55 -16.31
C ALA A 230 27.21 -6.91 -15.21
N GLN A 231 27.82 -6.52 -14.09
CA GLN A 231 27.12 -5.81 -13.02
C GLN A 231 26.61 -4.45 -13.48
N GLU A 232 27.44 -3.65 -14.15
CA GLU A 232 27.03 -2.34 -14.67
C GLU A 232 25.89 -2.46 -15.70
N THR A 233 25.97 -3.48 -16.57
CA THR A 233 24.91 -3.79 -17.53
C THR A 233 23.61 -4.19 -16.82
N ALA A 234 23.70 -5.02 -15.78
CA ALA A 234 22.55 -5.41 -14.97
C ALA A 234 21.91 -4.21 -14.26
N GLU A 235 22.73 -3.32 -13.68
CA GLU A 235 22.27 -2.09 -13.02
C GLU A 235 21.58 -1.15 -14.02
N ARG A 236 22.15 -0.97 -15.22
CA ARG A 236 21.52 -0.21 -16.31
C ARG A 236 20.16 -0.80 -16.72
N ARG A 237 20.06 -2.12 -16.85
CA ARG A 237 18.79 -2.80 -17.16
C ARG A 237 17.76 -2.65 -16.06
N ILE A 238 18.17 -2.76 -14.79
CA ILE A 238 17.28 -2.55 -13.64
C ILE A 238 16.80 -1.09 -13.58
N ALA A 239 17.68 -0.12 -13.84
CA ALA A 239 17.33 1.30 -13.87
C ALA A 239 16.33 1.60 -15.00
N ALA A 240 16.56 1.07 -16.21
CA ALA A 240 15.65 1.18 -17.34
C ALA A 240 14.28 0.57 -17.02
N ALA A 241 14.23 -0.68 -16.54
CA ALA A 241 12.99 -1.35 -16.16
C ALA A 241 12.22 -0.61 -15.07
N LYS A 242 12.91 -0.02 -14.09
CA LYS A 242 12.28 0.84 -13.06
C LYS A 242 11.68 2.10 -13.66
N GLN A 243 12.33 2.71 -14.65
CA GLN A 243 11.82 3.91 -15.31
C GLN A 243 10.60 3.58 -16.18
N ASP A 244 10.66 2.48 -16.93
CA ASP A 244 9.54 2.00 -17.73
C ASP A 244 8.32 1.70 -16.86
N ALA A 245 8.51 0.98 -15.75
CA ALA A 245 7.44 0.71 -14.78
C ALA A 245 6.84 2.00 -14.18
N LYS A 246 7.66 3.02 -13.89
CA LYS A 246 7.16 4.33 -13.44
C LYS A 246 6.31 5.01 -14.51
N ASN A 247 6.77 5.00 -15.76
CA ASN A 247 6.06 5.60 -16.88
C ASN A 247 4.71 4.88 -17.12
N GLU A 248 4.68 3.55 -17.04
CA GLU A 248 3.44 2.75 -17.15
C GLU A 248 2.45 3.06 -16.03
N VAL A 249 2.91 3.15 -14.78
CA VAL A 249 2.07 3.53 -13.64
C VAL A 249 1.53 4.95 -13.80
N GLU A 250 2.34 5.90 -14.27
CA GLU A 250 1.88 7.26 -14.53
C GLU A 250 0.84 7.32 -15.65
N ALA A 251 1.06 6.59 -16.75
CA ALA A 251 0.10 6.47 -17.86
C ALA A 251 -1.22 5.84 -17.39
N ALA A 252 -1.16 4.75 -16.62
CA ALA A 252 -2.33 4.10 -16.05
C ALA A 252 -3.11 5.02 -15.10
N ASN A 253 -2.41 5.80 -14.27
CA ASN A 253 -3.06 6.79 -13.39
C ASN A 253 -3.72 7.92 -14.19
N LYS A 254 -3.06 8.45 -15.22
CA LYS A 254 -3.64 9.47 -16.11
C LYS A 254 -4.92 8.96 -16.80
N GLU A 255 -4.91 7.71 -17.27
CA GLU A 255 -6.08 7.10 -17.89
C GLU A 255 -7.20 6.85 -16.88
N ARG A 256 -6.87 6.32 -15.69
CA ARG A 256 -7.85 6.18 -14.60
C ARG A 256 -8.51 7.51 -14.26
N ASP A 257 -7.73 8.58 -14.12
CA ASP A 257 -8.25 9.91 -13.78
C ASP A 257 -9.11 10.49 -14.93
N ARG A 258 -8.81 10.16 -16.19
CA ARG A 258 -9.66 10.47 -17.34
C ARG A 258 -10.99 9.73 -17.26
N LEU A 259 -10.99 8.43 -16.98
CA LEU A 259 -12.20 7.61 -16.85
C LEU A 259 -13.07 8.08 -15.69
N VAL A 260 -12.47 8.40 -14.53
CA VAL A 260 -13.19 8.94 -13.36
C VAL A 260 -13.86 10.28 -13.70
N ARG A 261 -13.16 11.19 -14.39
CA ARG A 261 -13.75 12.46 -14.83
C ARG A 261 -14.90 12.26 -15.81
N ALA A 262 -14.74 11.37 -16.78
CA ALA A 262 -15.80 11.05 -17.74
C ALA A 262 -17.02 10.43 -17.05
N ALA A 263 -16.81 9.49 -16.12
CA ALA A 263 -17.89 8.87 -15.35
C ALA A 263 -18.61 9.88 -14.45
N LYS A 264 -17.88 10.82 -13.84
CA LYS A 264 -18.47 11.90 -13.05
C LYS A 264 -19.31 12.83 -13.92
N ALA A 265 -18.79 13.29 -15.06
CA ALA A 265 -19.55 14.13 -15.99
C ALA A 265 -20.85 13.44 -16.48
N ALA A 266 -20.78 12.14 -16.79
CA ALA A 266 -21.97 11.36 -17.17
C ALA A 266 -22.95 11.15 -16.01
N ALA A 267 -22.48 11.08 -14.77
CA ALA A 267 -23.35 11.04 -13.59
C ALA A 267 -24.05 12.39 -13.36
N ASP A 268 -23.31 13.49 -13.46
CA ASP A 268 -23.83 14.86 -13.32
C ASP A 268 -24.90 15.15 -14.41
N GLU A 269 -24.66 14.75 -15.66
CA GLU A 269 -25.65 14.87 -16.74
C GLU A 269 -26.92 14.05 -16.47
N ARG A 270 -26.79 12.83 -15.93
CA ARG A 270 -27.96 12.02 -15.52
C ARG A 270 -28.75 12.67 -14.40
N ILE A 271 -28.08 13.30 -13.44
CA ILE A 271 -28.74 14.05 -12.36
C ILE A 271 -29.51 15.23 -12.93
N VAL A 272 -28.90 16.03 -13.80
CA VAL A 272 -29.59 17.17 -14.45
C VAL A 272 -30.84 16.71 -15.18
N ARG A 273 -30.74 15.69 -16.05
CA ARG A 273 -31.90 15.14 -16.78
C ARG A 273 -32.98 14.59 -15.84
N ALA A 274 -32.60 13.94 -14.76
CA ALA A 274 -33.54 13.41 -13.78
C ALA A 274 -34.26 14.53 -13.01
N THR A 275 -33.54 15.61 -12.68
CA THR A 275 -34.11 16.81 -12.05
C THR A 275 -35.08 17.51 -12.99
N GLU A 276 -34.70 17.77 -14.24
CA GLU A 276 -35.58 18.37 -15.25
C GLU A 276 -36.86 17.53 -15.46
N SER A 277 -36.72 16.20 -15.54
CA SER A 277 -37.86 15.29 -15.63
C SER A 277 -38.74 15.28 -14.37
N ALA A 278 -38.15 15.46 -13.18
CA ALA A 278 -38.91 15.58 -11.95
C ALA A 278 -39.67 16.90 -11.87
N GLU A 279 -39.03 18.02 -12.26
CA GLU A 279 -39.65 19.34 -12.33
C GLU A 279 -40.83 19.36 -13.31
N LEU A 280 -40.68 18.75 -14.50
CA LEU A 280 -41.77 18.60 -15.46
C LEU A 280 -42.94 17.82 -14.86
N ARG A 281 -42.69 16.68 -14.22
CA ARG A 281 -43.75 15.88 -13.56
C ARG A 281 -44.46 16.63 -12.45
N VAL A 282 -43.73 17.43 -11.67
CA VAL A 282 -44.32 18.28 -10.62
C VAL A 282 -45.19 19.38 -11.25
N SER A 283 -44.72 20.00 -12.33
CA SER A 283 -45.50 21.00 -13.08
C SER A 283 -46.78 20.42 -13.67
N GLU A 284 -46.71 19.24 -14.29
CA GLU A 284 -47.86 18.51 -14.82
C GLU A 284 -48.85 18.12 -13.71
N ALA A 285 -48.36 17.64 -12.57
CA ALA A 285 -49.19 17.31 -11.42
C ALA A 285 -49.89 18.54 -10.83
N HIS A 286 -49.22 19.70 -10.79
CA HIS A 286 -49.84 20.96 -10.38
C HIS A 286 -50.92 21.41 -11.35
N ALA A 287 -50.66 21.36 -12.66
CA ALA A 287 -51.65 21.70 -13.68
C ALA A 287 -52.91 20.80 -13.57
N ALA A 288 -52.71 19.48 -13.40
CA ALA A 288 -53.81 18.53 -13.22
C ALA A 288 -54.61 18.81 -11.93
N ARG A 289 -53.93 19.16 -10.83
CA ARG A 289 -54.60 19.54 -9.58
C ARG A 289 -55.44 20.81 -9.77
N ASP A 290 -54.89 21.83 -10.42
CA ASP A 290 -55.57 23.10 -10.60
C ASP A 290 -56.80 22.95 -11.54
N GLU A 291 -56.70 22.10 -12.57
CA GLU A 291 -57.85 21.71 -13.40
C GLU A 291 -58.93 20.98 -12.60
N ALA A 292 -58.53 20.04 -11.72
CA ALA A 292 -59.45 19.32 -10.85
C ALA A 292 -60.17 20.27 -9.87
N LEU A 293 -59.46 21.23 -9.27
CA LEU A 293 -60.07 22.26 -8.40
C LEU A 293 -61.04 23.16 -9.18
N ALA A 294 -60.66 23.56 -10.41
CA ALA A 294 -61.56 24.35 -11.25
C ALA A 294 -62.81 23.55 -11.64
N ALA A 295 -62.69 22.25 -11.91
CA ALA A 295 -63.83 21.36 -12.17
C ALA A 295 -64.73 21.20 -10.95
N GLN A 296 -64.14 21.05 -9.75
CA GLN A 296 -64.87 21.00 -8.49
C GLN A 296 -65.67 22.28 -8.26
N HIS A 297 -65.05 23.46 -8.39
CA HIS A 297 -65.75 24.73 -8.22
C HIS A 297 -66.88 24.95 -9.22
N ARG A 298 -66.72 24.49 -10.47
CA ARG A 298 -67.82 24.49 -11.45
C ARG A 298 -68.97 23.62 -10.99
N ALA A 299 -68.68 22.39 -10.54
CA ALA A 299 -69.70 21.47 -10.04
C ALA A 299 -70.43 22.02 -8.79
N GLU A 300 -69.70 22.64 -7.86
CA GLU A 300 -70.28 23.30 -6.68
C GLU A 300 -71.19 24.46 -7.07
N THR A 301 -70.76 25.29 -8.03
CA THR A 301 -71.55 26.41 -8.54
C THR A 301 -72.81 25.93 -9.25
N ASP A 302 -72.70 24.89 -10.07
CA ASP A 302 -73.85 24.29 -10.77
C ASP A 302 -74.83 23.65 -9.78
N HIS A 303 -74.32 22.98 -8.74
CA HIS A 303 -75.16 22.44 -7.67
C HIS A 303 -75.90 23.56 -6.91
N ALA A 304 -75.21 24.65 -6.57
CA ALA A 304 -75.81 25.81 -5.91
C ALA A 304 -76.90 26.45 -6.79
N ARG A 305 -76.64 26.62 -8.10
CA ARG A 305 -77.63 27.12 -9.06
C ARG A 305 -78.85 26.20 -9.17
N ALA A 306 -78.62 24.89 -9.22
CA ALA A 306 -79.71 23.91 -9.27
C ALA A 306 -80.54 23.92 -7.98
N ALA A 307 -79.91 24.04 -6.81
CA ALA A 307 -80.60 24.18 -5.53
C ALA A 307 -81.43 25.47 -5.45
N GLN A 308 -80.86 26.60 -5.89
CA GLN A 308 -81.58 27.87 -5.96
C GLN A 308 -82.79 27.78 -6.90
N ALA A 309 -82.61 27.25 -8.11
CA ALA A 309 -83.70 27.09 -9.07
C ALA A 309 -84.83 26.20 -8.54
N ARG A 310 -84.51 25.17 -7.75
CA ARG A 310 -85.53 24.35 -7.06
C ARG A 310 -86.29 25.14 -6.00
N ALA A 311 -85.59 25.90 -5.16
CA ALA A 311 -86.21 26.74 -4.14
C ALA A 311 -87.12 27.82 -4.76
N ASP A 312 -86.67 28.47 -5.83
CA ASP A 312 -87.47 29.44 -6.58
C ASP A 312 -88.73 28.78 -7.17
N ALA A 313 -88.60 27.59 -7.77
CA ALA A 313 -89.72 26.85 -8.31
C ALA A 313 -90.73 26.39 -7.23
N GLU A 314 -90.27 25.99 -6.05
CA GLU A 314 -91.13 25.64 -4.90
C GLU A 314 -91.87 26.86 -4.34
N ALA A 315 -91.18 28.01 -4.26
CA ALA A 315 -91.78 29.27 -3.86
C ALA A 315 -92.87 29.72 -4.85
N ASP A 316 -92.59 29.66 -6.15
CA ASP A 316 -93.58 29.97 -7.19
C ASP A 316 -94.75 28.99 -7.19
N ALA A 317 -94.50 27.69 -7.02
CA ALA A 317 -95.56 26.70 -6.91
C ALA A 317 -96.45 26.90 -5.67
N THR A 318 -95.89 27.44 -4.57
CA THR A 318 -96.65 27.81 -3.37
C THR A 318 -97.47 29.07 -3.63
N ARG A 319 -96.85 30.11 -4.20
CA ARG A 319 -97.52 31.36 -4.59
C ARG A 319 -98.72 31.10 -5.50
N VAL A 320 -98.55 30.29 -6.55
CA VAL A 320 -99.64 29.91 -7.47
C VAL A 320 -100.76 29.14 -6.75
N ARG A 321 -100.42 28.26 -5.79
CA ARG A 321 -101.44 27.56 -4.97
C ARG A 321 -102.23 28.53 -4.09
N ASP A 322 -101.55 29.49 -3.48
CA ASP A 322 -102.19 30.51 -2.64
C ASP A 322 -103.07 31.44 -3.48
N GLU A 323 -102.58 31.91 -4.63
CA GLU A 323 -103.35 32.70 -5.60
C GLU A 323 -104.58 31.92 -6.10
N LEU A 324 -104.43 30.63 -6.45
CA LEU A 324 -105.55 29.78 -6.86
C LEU A 324 -106.57 29.59 -5.74
N SER A 325 -106.12 29.43 -4.50
CA SER A 325 -106.99 29.30 -3.33
C SER A 325 -107.75 30.60 -3.04
N ALA A 326 -107.06 31.74 -3.15
CA ALA A 326 -107.66 33.07 -3.02
C ALA A 326 -108.72 33.31 -4.11
N VAL A 327 -108.40 33.02 -5.37
CA VAL A 327 -109.35 33.12 -6.50
C VAL A 327 -110.56 32.19 -6.30
N ARG A 328 -110.36 30.96 -5.82
CA ARG A 328 -111.47 30.04 -5.51
C ARG A 328 -112.37 30.57 -4.41
N THR A 329 -111.79 31.16 -3.37
CA THR A 329 -112.54 31.77 -2.26
C THR A 329 -113.33 32.97 -2.77
N GLN A 330 -112.68 33.89 -3.50
CA GLN A 330 -113.33 35.04 -4.11
C GLN A 330 -114.47 34.63 -5.04
N LEU A 331 -114.27 33.64 -5.91
CA LEU A 331 -115.32 33.13 -6.78
C LEU A 331 -116.49 32.51 -5.98
N GLY A 332 -116.18 31.83 -4.87
CA GLY A 332 -117.20 31.32 -3.94
C GLY A 332 -118.04 32.43 -3.32
N ASP A 333 -117.38 33.50 -2.86
CA ASP A 333 -118.02 34.68 -2.28
C ASP A 333 -118.86 35.43 -3.31
N ASP A 334 -118.34 35.63 -4.53
CA ASP A 334 -119.06 36.25 -5.65
C ASP A 334 -120.31 35.45 -6.02
N VAL A 335 -120.22 34.11 -6.08
CA VAL A 335 -121.38 33.23 -6.33
C VAL A 335 -122.40 33.32 -5.18
N ALA A 336 -121.95 33.39 -3.93
CA ALA A 336 -122.83 33.54 -2.78
C ALA A 336 -123.53 34.92 -2.79
N GLN A 337 -122.81 35.98 -3.16
CA GLN A 337 -123.36 37.33 -3.31
C GLN A 337 -124.39 37.38 -4.43
N LEU A 338 -124.06 36.88 -5.63
CA LEU A 338 -124.99 36.81 -6.76
C LEU A 338 -126.25 35.99 -6.42
N ARG A 339 -126.14 34.95 -5.60
CA ARG A 339 -127.31 34.18 -5.12
C ARG A 339 -128.18 35.01 -4.18
N ARG A 340 -127.61 35.82 -3.30
CA ARG A 340 -128.35 36.77 -2.44
C ARG A 340 -129.03 37.83 -3.29
N ASP A 341 -128.29 38.50 -4.16
CA ASP A 341 -128.82 39.53 -5.05
C ASP A 341 -129.97 38.99 -5.91
N LEU A 342 -129.85 37.76 -6.43
CA LEU A 342 -130.93 37.11 -7.18
C LEU A 342 -132.14 36.77 -6.30
N ALA A 343 -131.93 36.36 -5.04
CA ALA A 343 -133.01 36.09 -4.10
C ALA A 343 -133.75 37.39 -3.72
N ASP A 344 -133.01 38.46 -3.45
CA ASP A 344 -133.55 39.79 -3.14
C ASP A 344 -134.31 40.35 -4.35
N ALA A 345 -133.74 40.27 -5.56
CA ALA A 345 -134.44 40.68 -6.78
C ALA A 345 -135.72 39.88 -7.02
N ARG A 346 -135.74 38.58 -6.68
CA ARG A 346 -136.96 37.75 -6.75
C ARG A 346 -137.99 38.16 -5.71
N GLU A 347 -137.59 38.49 -4.50
CA GLU A 347 -138.54 38.94 -3.47
C GLU A 347 -139.07 40.34 -3.77
N GLN A 348 -138.22 41.25 -4.27
CA GLN A 348 -138.64 42.56 -4.76
C GLN A 348 -139.65 42.41 -5.91
N ALA A 349 -139.35 41.58 -6.91
CA ALA A 349 -140.29 41.32 -8.01
C ALA A 349 -141.63 40.74 -7.51
N ARG A 350 -141.62 39.89 -6.47
CA ARG A 350 -142.85 39.39 -5.83
C ARG A 350 -143.60 40.50 -5.09
N ALA A 351 -142.89 41.36 -4.37
CA ALA A 351 -143.47 42.51 -3.70
C ALA A 351 -144.11 43.48 -4.70
N ASP A 352 -143.40 43.81 -5.78
CA ASP A 352 -143.91 44.66 -6.86
C ASP A 352 -145.16 44.05 -7.52
N ILE A 353 -145.18 42.72 -7.77
CA ILE A 353 -146.37 42.03 -8.29
C ILE A 353 -147.53 42.08 -7.29
N ARG A 354 -147.28 41.90 -5.98
CA ARG A 354 -148.32 42.03 -4.94
C ARG A 354 -148.88 43.45 -4.91
N GLN A 355 -148.00 44.45 -4.89
CA GLN A 355 -148.39 45.85 -4.89
C GLN A 355 -149.17 46.24 -6.15
N LEU A 356 -148.71 45.84 -7.35
CA LEU A 356 -149.45 46.05 -8.59
C LEU A 356 -150.85 45.41 -8.56
N ARG A 357 -151.00 44.24 -7.93
CA ARG A 357 -152.32 43.59 -7.76
C ARG A 357 -153.21 44.37 -6.78
N GLU A 358 -152.65 44.86 -5.68
CA GLU A 358 -153.36 45.68 -4.71
C GLU A 358 -153.79 47.02 -5.34
N ASP A 359 -152.88 47.71 -6.02
CA ASP A 359 -153.16 48.95 -6.75
C ASP A 359 -154.24 48.74 -7.81
N HIS A 360 -154.14 47.68 -8.61
CA HIS A 360 -155.15 47.34 -9.62
C HIS A 360 -156.50 46.98 -8.99
N THR A 361 -156.51 46.32 -7.82
CA THR A 361 -157.76 46.03 -7.09
C THR A 361 -158.38 47.32 -6.55
N ALA A 362 -157.58 48.20 -5.95
CA ALA A 362 -158.03 49.50 -5.48
C ALA A 362 -158.54 50.39 -6.62
N GLU A 363 -157.91 50.35 -7.79
CA GLU A 363 -158.36 51.05 -8.99
C GLU A 363 -159.68 50.47 -9.50
N ARG A 364 -159.83 49.14 -9.52
CA ARG A 364 -161.12 48.48 -9.82
C ARG A 364 -162.22 48.91 -8.85
N ASP A 365 -161.94 48.94 -7.55
CA ASP A 365 -162.91 49.34 -6.52
C ASP A 365 -163.30 50.81 -6.68
N ARG A 366 -162.35 51.70 -6.99
CA ARG A 366 -162.62 53.11 -7.31
C ARG A 366 -163.48 53.26 -8.56
N LEU A 367 -163.16 52.53 -9.63
CA LEU A 367 -163.93 52.53 -10.87
C LEU A 367 -165.35 51.98 -10.64
N GLN A 368 -165.47 50.91 -9.85
CA GLN A 368 -166.76 50.34 -9.47
C GLN A 368 -167.58 51.34 -8.65
N ALA A 369 -167.00 51.94 -7.62
CA ALA A 369 -167.67 52.97 -6.81
C ALA A 369 -168.08 54.19 -7.65
N ALA A 370 -167.25 54.62 -8.60
CA ALA A 370 -167.59 55.70 -9.52
C ALA A 370 -168.72 55.30 -10.49
N ALA A 371 -168.73 54.05 -10.97
CA ALA A 371 -169.80 53.51 -11.79
C ALA A 371 -171.12 53.39 -11.00
N ASP A 372 -171.07 52.89 -9.77
CA ASP A 372 -172.22 52.78 -8.86
C ASP A 372 -172.78 54.16 -8.51
N ALA A 373 -171.92 55.15 -8.22
CA ALA A 373 -172.34 56.54 -7.99
C ALA A 373 -173.00 57.16 -9.23
N ARG A 374 -172.46 56.89 -10.44
CA ARG A 374 -173.09 57.32 -11.69
C ARG A 374 -174.42 56.61 -11.92
N ALA A 375 -174.50 55.31 -11.66
CA ALA A 375 -175.74 54.54 -11.77
C ALA A 375 -176.81 55.09 -10.81
N HIS A 376 -176.44 55.35 -9.56
CA HIS A 376 -177.32 55.97 -8.58
C HIS A 376 -177.75 57.39 -8.99
N THR A 377 -176.85 58.18 -9.58
CA THR A 377 -177.18 59.52 -10.10
C THR A 377 -178.15 59.43 -11.27
N LEU A 378 -177.98 58.45 -12.16
CA LEU A 378 -178.89 58.18 -13.26
C LEU A 378 -180.25 57.69 -12.75
N GLU A 379 -180.29 56.80 -11.73
CA GLU A 379 -181.53 56.38 -11.07
C GLU A 379 -182.27 57.56 -10.42
N GLN A 380 -181.56 58.44 -9.71
CA GLN A 380 -182.13 59.66 -9.15
C GLN A 380 -182.67 60.60 -10.24
N ALA A 381 -181.92 60.79 -11.33
CA ALA A 381 -182.35 61.60 -12.46
C ALA A 381 -183.58 60.99 -13.17
N LEU A 382 -183.64 59.66 -13.28
CA LEU A 382 -184.76 58.94 -13.88
C LEU A 382 -185.99 58.97 -12.98
N SER A 383 -185.82 58.87 -11.66
CA SER A 383 -186.88 59.10 -10.67
C SER A 383 -187.38 60.55 -10.68
N ALA A 384 -186.48 61.53 -10.80
CA ALA A 384 -186.83 62.94 -10.97
C ALA A 384 -187.58 63.20 -12.28
N ALA A 385 -187.15 62.57 -13.38
CA ALA A 385 -187.84 62.62 -14.66
C ALA A 385 -189.23 61.98 -14.55
N ASN A 386 -189.36 60.80 -13.95
CA ASN A 386 -190.64 60.12 -13.75
C ASN A 386 -191.60 60.92 -12.86
N SER A 387 -191.11 61.53 -11.78
CA SER A 387 -191.94 62.41 -10.95
C SER A 387 -192.30 63.72 -11.65
N THR A 388 -191.48 64.20 -12.60
CA THR A 388 -191.83 65.33 -13.47
C THR A 388 -192.86 64.94 -14.51
N ILE A 389 -192.74 63.75 -15.12
CA ILE A 389 -193.75 63.18 -16.04
C ILE A 389 -195.08 63.02 -15.30
N ALA A 390 -195.10 62.38 -14.12
CA ALA A 390 -196.31 62.22 -13.32
C ALA A 390 -196.95 63.57 -12.95
N ARG A 391 -196.13 64.61 -12.70
CA ARG A 391 -196.60 65.97 -12.43
C ARG A 391 -197.19 66.62 -13.68
N LEU A 392 -196.55 66.46 -14.85
CA LEU A 392 -197.06 66.95 -16.13
C LEU A 392 -198.32 66.20 -16.56
N GLU A 393 -198.43 64.90 -16.29
CA GLU A 393 -199.64 64.10 -16.49
C GLU A 393 -200.78 64.58 -15.58
N ALA A 394 -200.49 64.89 -14.31
CA ALA A 394 -201.46 65.50 -13.41
C ALA A 394 -201.90 66.90 -13.87
N GLN A 395 -200.97 67.74 -14.33
CA GLN A 395 -201.29 69.06 -14.92
C GLN A 395 -202.10 68.94 -16.22
N LEU A 396 -201.83 67.92 -17.05
CA LEU A 396 -202.61 67.63 -18.25
C LEU A 396 -204.00 67.09 -17.90
N ALA A 397 -204.15 66.35 -16.80
CA ALA A 397 -205.45 65.90 -16.29
C ALA A 397 -206.28 67.08 -15.73
N ASP A 398 -205.66 68.00 -14.98
CA ASP A 398 -206.30 69.23 -14.48
C ASP A 398 -206.72 70.16 -15.63
N SER A 399 -205.85 70.37 -16.62
CA SER A 399 -206.18 71.21 -17.80
C SER A 399 -207.29 70.63 -18.69
N ARG A 400 -207.60 69.33 -18.55
CA ARG A 400 -208.72 68.67 -19.22
C ARG A 400 -210.04 68.76 -18.45
N GLN A 401 -210.02 69.19 -17.18
CA GLN A 401 -211.22 69.33 -16.35
C GLN A 401 -211.78 70.77 -16.29
N GLU A 402 -211.12 71.75 -16.91
CA GLU A 402 -211.59 73.15 -16.98
C GLU A 402 -212.00 73.61 -18.40
N GLY A 403 -212.26 72.66 -19.30
CA GLY A 403 -213.16 72.84 -20.45
C GLY A 403 -214.51 72.22 -20.14
#